data_AF-A0A2M9BC35-F1
#
_entry.id   AF-A0A2M9BC35-F1
#
_cell.length_a   1.000
_cell.length_b   1.000
_cell.length_c   1.000
_cell.angle_alpha   90.00
_cell.angle_beta   90.00
_cell.angle_gamma   90.00
#
_symmetry.space_group_name_H-M   'P 1'
#
loop_
_entity.id
_entity.type
_entity.pdbx_description
1 polymer ?
#
loop_
_entity_poly.entity_id
_entity_poly.type
_entity_poly.pdbx_seq_one_letter_code
_entity_poly.pdbx_strand_id
1 'polypeptide(L)'
;MTHDHTDHEHGSHDHHDHGSHDHGAHDEHHHHEPPAGATNLVTCPVMPGNQVDPAWAEQRGLFRDYQGTRYWFCCTECGPLFDADPARYTHAA
;
A
#
# COMPACT_ATOMS: atom_id res chain seq x y z
N MET A 1 37.74 -2.50 41.60
CA MET A 1 37.80 -2.97 40.20
C MET A 1 37.91 -4.49 40.22
N THR A 2 36.79 -5.20 40.32
CA THR A 2 36.55 -6.58 39.86
C THR A 2 35.09 -6.90 40.20
N HIS A 3 34.24 -7.02 39.19
CA HIS A 3 32.90 -7.58 39.34
C HIS A 3 33.06 -9.10 39.41
N ASP A 4 32.72 -9.70 40.55
CA ASP A 4 32.61 -11.14 40.70
C ASP A 4 31.13 -11.54 40.55
N HIS A 5 30.87 -12.37 39.54
CA HIS A 5 29.55 -12.91 39.24
C HIS A 5 29.34 -14.16 40.10
N THR A 6 28.47 -14.06 41.12
CA THR A 6 27.98 -15.22 41.85
C THR A 6 26.46 -15.16 41.96
N ASP A 7 25.84 -16.04 41.17
CA ASP A 7 24.59 -16.75 41.44
C ASP A 7 23.26 -15.97 41.39
N HIS A 8 22.60 -16.03 40.23
CA HIS A 8 21.20 -15.65 40.04
C HIS A 8 20.38 -16.94 40.00
N GLU A 9 19.72 -17.27 41.11
CA GLU A 9 18.81 -18.41 41.20
C GLU A 9 17.56 -18.17 40.32
N HIS A 10 17.43 -18.92 39.23
CA HIS A 10 16.17 -19.08 38.50
C HIS A 10 15.77 -20.55 38.49
N GLY A 11 15.12 -20.96 39.58
CA GLY A 11 14.44 -22.24 39.67
C GLY A 11 13.27 -22.33 38.68
N SER A 12 13.34 -23.35 37.83
CA SER A 12 12.19 -24.10 37.28
C SER A 12 11.31 -23.36 36.27
N HIS A 13 11.77 -23.23 35.02
CA HIS A 13 10.85 -23.20 33.89
C HIS A 13 10.86 -24.56 33.18
N ASP A 14 9.78 -25.30 33.39
CA ASP A 14 9.45 -26.54 32.72
C ASP A 14 9.16 -26.22 31.23
N HIS A 15 10.05 -26.69 30.35
CA HIS A 15 9.87 -26.56 28.90
C HIS A 15 9.03 -27.76 28.42
N HIS A 16 7.72 -27.56 28.32
CA HIS A 16 6.86 -28.49 27.59
C HIS A 16 7.17 -28.44 26.08
N ASP A 17 7.77 -29.52 25.61
CA ASP A 17 7.91 -29.90 24.21
C ASP A 17 6.52 -30.14 23.59
N HIS A 18 6.18 -29.34 22.57
CA HIS A 18 5.17 -29.70 21.58
C HIS A 18 5.78 -29.52 20.19
N GLY A 19 6.24 -30.64 19.65
CA GLY A 19 6.72 -30.75 18.29
C GLY A 19 5.69 -30.31 17.23
N SER A 20 6.25 -29.68 16.20
CA SER A 20 5.76 -29.58 14.82
C SER A 20 4.36 -29.03 14.60
N HIS A 21 4.27 -27.72 14.38
CA HIS A 21 3.52 -27.21 13.23
C HIS A 21 4.41 -26.24 12.47
N ASP A 22 4.93 -26.72 11.33
CA ASP A 22 5.46 -25.90 10.26
C ASP A 22 4.37 -24.93 9.82
N HIS A 23 4.56 -23.65 10.13
CA HIS A 23 3.94 -22.56 9.39
C HIS A 23 5.10 -21.79 8.77
N GLY A 24 5.45 -22.25 7.56
CA GLY A 24 6.42 -21.62 6.69
C GLY A 24 6.27 -20.10 6.65
N ALA A 25 7.42 -19.47 6.41
CA ALA A 25 7.60 -18.05 6.14
C ALA A 25 6.42 -17.46 5.37
N HIS A 26 5.52 -16.80 6.09
CA HIS A 26 4.66 -15.80 5.49
C HIS A 26 5.47 -14.50 5.52
N ASP A 27 6.09 -14.23 4.38
CA ASP A 27 6.50 -12.90 3.96
C ASP A 27 5.24 -12.04 3.88
N GLU A 28 4.70 -11.64 5.04
CA GLU A 28 3.61 -10.67 5.15
C GLU A 28 4.18 -9.36 5.68
N HIS A 29 5.13 -8.83 4.94
CA HIS A 29 5.27 -7.40 4.81
C HIS A 29 4.04 -6.86 4.07
N HIS A 30 2.88 -6.79 4.74
CA HIS A 30 1.79 -5.91 4.32
C HIS A 30 2.06 -4.46 4.69
N HIS A 31 3.32 -4.02 4.55
CA HIS A 31 3.54 -2.65 4.17
C HIS A 31 3.14 -2.56 2.71
N HIS A 32 2.07 -1.83 2.46
CA HIS A 32 1.71 -1.30 1.16
C HIS A 32 2.85 -0.39 0.70
N GLU A 33 3.96 -1.00 0.26
CA GLU A 33 4.97 -0.31 -0.51
C GLU A 33 4.30 0.09 -1.82
N PRO A 34 4.23 1.39 -2.14
CA PRO A 34 3.85 1.79 -3.48
C PRO A 34 4.85 1.12 -4.45
N PRO A 35 4.39 0.52 -5.56
CA PRO A 35 5.28 -0.20 -6.45
C PRO A 35 6.44 0.72 -6.86
N ALA A 36 7.67 0.25 -6.60
CA ALA A 36 8.92 0.90 -7.00
C ALA A 36 8.99 0.94 -8.54
N GLY A 37 8.28 1.90 -9.13
CA GLY A 37 8.08 2.01 -10.58
C GLY A 37 7.26 3.23 -11.00
N ALA A 38 6.58 3.90 -10.06
CA ALA A 38 5.80 5.11 -10.31
C ALA A 38 6.69 6.35 -10.51
N THR A 39 7.42 6.42 -11.63
CA THR A 39 8.20 7.63 -12.01
C THR A 39 7.32 8.71 -12.66
N ASN A 40 6.07 8.38 -12.99
CA ASN A 40 5.13 9.29 -13.66
C ASN A 40 3.79 9.31 -12.92
N LEU A 41 3.79 9.89 -11.73
CA LEU A 41 2.57 10.13 -10.95
C LEU A 41 1.70 11.17 -11.67
N VAL A 42 0.43 10.83 -11.89
CA VAL A 42 -0.54 11.74 -12.50
C VAL A 42 -1.41 12.38 -11.43
N THR A 43 -1.80 13.63 -11.62
CA THR A 43 -2.70 14.30 -10.67
C THR A 43 -4.13 13.82 -10.86
N CYS A 44 -4.80 13.46 -9.75
CA CYS A 44 -6.21 13.13 -9.77
C CYS A 44 -7.02 14.36 -10.26
N PRO A 45 -7.78 14.26 -11.34
CA PRO A 45 -8.50 15.42 -11.90
C PRO A 45 -9.70 15.83 -11.03
N VAL A 46 -10.23 14.91 -10.20
CA VAL A 46 -11.33 15.18 -9.25
C VAL A 46 -10.85 15.92 -8.00
N MET A 47 -9.64 15.60 -7.54
CA MET A 47 -9.01 16.23 -6.37
C MET A 47 -7.60 16.71 -6.73
N PRO A 48 -7.46 17.96 -7.21
CA PRO A 48 -6.15 18.52 -7.51
C PRO A 48 -5.29 18.54 -6.25
N GLY A 49 -4.09 17.97 -6.36
CA GLY A 49 -3.16 17.82 -5.23
C GLY A 49 -2.97 16.39 -4.76
N ASN A 50 -3.83 15.45 -5.16
CA ASN A 50 -3.56 14.04 -4.94
C ASN A 50 -2.86 13.40 -6.14
N GLN A 51 -1.77 12.68 -5.87
CA GLN A 51 -0.99 11.98 -6.88
C GLN A 51 -1.47 10.54 -6.99
N VAL A 52 -1.57 10.07 -8.23
CA VAL A 52 -2.05 8.74 -8.58
C VAL A 52 -0.95 8.04 -9.34
N ASP A 53 -0.63 6.82 -8.95
CA ASP A 53 0.19 5.95 -9.77
C ASP A 53 -0.67 5.31 -10.87
N PRO A 54 -0.36 5.55 -12.16
CA PRO A 54 -1.10 4.96 -13.27
C PRO A 54 -1.14 3.44 -13.21
N ALA A 55 -0.02 2.79 -12.86
CA ALA A 55 0.08 1.34 -12.83
C ALA A 55 -0.81 0.73 -11.73
N TRP A 56 -0.85 1.34 -10.55
CA TRP A 56 -1.73 0.95 -9.45
C TRP A 56 -3.20 1.18 -9.79
N ALA A 57 -3.51 2.31 -10.43
CA ALA A 57 -4.87 2.62 -10.86
C ALA A 57 -5.34 1.64 -11.95
N GLU A 58 -4.49 1.29 -12.92
CA GLU A 58 -4.83 0.31 -13.97
C GLU A 58 -5.05 -1.09 -13.41
N GLN A 59 -4.20 -1.55 -12.49
CA GLN A 59 -4.37 -2.83 -11.80
C GLN A 59 -5.71 -2.95 -11.07
N ARG A 60 -6.24 -1.82 -10.59
CA ARG A 60 -7.51 -1.74 -9.86
C ARG A 60 -8.70 -1.34 -10.73
N GLY A 61 -8.50 -1.03 -12.01
CA GLY A 61 -9.55 -0.52 -12.89
C GLY A 61 -10.01 0.92 -12.57
N LEU A 62 -9.18 1.69 -11.87
CA LEU A 62 -9.40 3.08 -11.46
C LEU A 62 -8.98 4.08 -12.55
N PHE A 63 -9.33 3.80 -13.81
CA PHE A 63 -9.04 4.67 -14.94
C PHE A 63 -10.28 4.88 -15.80
N ARG A 64 -10.34 6.01 -16.52
CA ARG A 64 -11.39 6.34 -17.49
C ARG A 64 -10.76 6.96 -18.72
N ASP A 65 -11.17 6.49 -19.89
CA ASP A 65 -10.78 7.08 -21.16
C ASP A 65 -11.84 8.12 -21.57
N TYR A 66 -11.44 9.38 -21.74
CA TYR A 66 -12.33 10.47 -22.15
C TYR A 66 -11.67 11.29 -23.25
N GLN A 67 -12.38 11.50 -24.37
CA GLN A 67 -11.86 12.21 -25.56
C GLN A 67 -10.53 11.67 -26.11
N GLY A 68 -10.27 10.36 -25.94
CA GLY A 68 -9.01 9.73 -26.37
C GLY A 68 -7.84 9.91 -25.40
N THR A 69 -8.07 10.56 -24.26
CA THR A 69 -7.10 10.69 -23.16
C THR A 69 -7.48 9.75 -22.02
N ARG A 70 -6.53 8.98 -21.52
CA ARG A 70 -6.71 8.17 -20.31
C ARG A 70 -6.48 9.01 -19.07
N TYR A 71 -7.43 8.98 -18.15
CA TYR A 71 -7.38 9.61 -16.84
C TYR A 71 -7.35 8.54 -15.75
N TRP A 72 -6.57 8.77 -14.70
CA TRP A 72 -6.45 7.87 -13.56
C TRP A 72 -6.93 8.54 -12.29
N PHE A 73 -7.49 7.73 -11.38
CA PHE A 73 -8.09 8.19 -10.15
C PHE A 73 -7.39 7.63 -8.92
N CYS A 74 -7.30 8.44 -7.87
CA CYS A 74 -6.75 7.98 -6.60
C CYS A 74 -7.70 7.03 -5.85
N CYS A 75 -8.99 7.05 -6.17
CA CYS A 75 -10.03 6.43 -5.37
C CYS A 75 -11.19 5.91 -6.22
N THR A 76 -11.92 4.90 -5.73
CA THR A 76 -13.11 4.37 -6.41
C THR A 76 -14.26 5.37 -6.47
N GLU A 77 -14.34 6.30 -5.51
CA GLU A 77 -15.34 7.39 -5.49
C GLU A 77 -15.07 8.47 -6.53
N CYS A 78 -13.81 8.62 -6.94
CA CYS A 78 -13.38 9.60 -7.92
C CYS A 78 -13.88 9.22 -9.33
N GLY A 79 -14.03 7.92 -9.61
CA GLY A 79 -14.61 7.41 -10.87
C GLY A 79 -16.02 7.94 -11.15
N PRO A 80 -17.04 7.68 -10.31
CA PRO A 80 -18.40 8.16 -10.53
C PRO A 80 -18.52 9.69 -10.50
N LEU A 81 -17.69 10.39 -9.73
CA LEU A 81 -17.62 11.85 -9.78
C LEU A 81 -17.16 12.34 -11.16
N PHE A 82 -16.10 11.72 -11.71
CA PHE A 82 -15.64 12.00 -13.05
C PHE A 82 -16.67 11.62 -14.12
N ASP A 83 -17.31 10.45 -14.01
CA ASP A 83 -18.36 10.00 -14.94
C ASP A 83 -19.60 10.94 -14.91
N ALA A 84 -19.89 11.57 -13.76
CA ALA A 84 -20.99 12.53 -13.64
C ALA A 84 -20.73 13.85 -14.37
N ASP A 85 -19.48 14.31 -14.43
CA ASP A 85 -19.14 15.62 -15.01
C ASP A 85 -17.71 15.65 -15.60
N PRO A 86 -17.39 14.79 -16.57
CA PRO A 86 -16.00 14.59 -17.02
C PRO A 86 -15.42 15.86 -17.63
N ALA A 87 -16.25 16.64 -18.34
CA ALA A 87 -15.87 17.92 -18.92
C ALA A 87 -15.32 18.91 -17.88
N ARG A 88 -15.84 18.92 -16.64
CA ARG A 88 -15.34 19.79 -15.57
C ARG A 88 -13.93 19.42 -15.11
N TYR A 89 -13.61 18.13 -15.12
CA TYR A 89 -12.35 17.59 -14.61
C TYR A 89 -11.28 17.46 -15.71
N THR A 90 -11.69 17.37 -16.96
CA THR A 90 -10.77 17.39 -18.11
C THR A 90 -10.41 18.80 -18.58
N HIS A 91 -10.89 19.84 -17.88
CA HIS A 91 -10.63 21.25 -18.19
C HIS A 91 -9.24 21.74 -17.72
N ALA A 92 -8.25 20.84 -17.69
CA ALA A 92 -6.85 21.21 -17.49
C ALA A 92 -6.30 21.66 -18.86
N ALA A 93 -6.30 22.98 -19.05
CA ALA A 93 -5.60 23.68 -20.14
C ALA A 93 -4.09 23.75 -19.87
#